data_AF-K0UUU2-F1
#
_entry.id   AF-K0UUU2-F1
#
_cell.length_a   1.000
_cell.length_b   1.000
_cell.length_c   1.000
_cell.angle_alpha   90.00
_cell.angle_beta   90.00
_cell.angle_gamma   90.00
#
_symmetry.space_group_name_H-M   'P 1'
#
loop_
_entity.id
_entity.type
_entity.pdbx_description
1 polymer ?
#
loop_
_entity_poly.entity_id
_entity_poly.type
_entity_poly.pdbx_seq_one_letter_code
_entity_poly.pdbx_strand_id
1 'polypeptide(L)'
;AKSDRPEPDRQNWRVLGVIHLADTREQAIEDCTYGLQDFANYFGAAGFVPLSERTEDTGSAYEFVENYASKGNCCIGTTADAIAYIQDLLDRSGGFGTFLLLGHDWAPPAATFHSYELFAREVIPHFKGQLTAARASHDWAKGMRDQLFGRAGQAIVNAITEATTEATAEGKS
;
A
#
# COMPACT_ATOMS: atom_id res chain seq x y z
N ALA A 1 -0.63 -11.03 -39.86
CA ALA A 1 -1.54 -12.19 -39.86
C ALA A 1 -1.92 -12.49 -38.41
N LYS A 2 -3.16 -12.18 -37.99
CA LYS A 2 -3.66 -12.68 -36.70
C LYS A 2 -3.86 -14.18 -36.88
N SER A 3 -3.18 -14.98 -36.07
CA SER A 3 -3.41 -16.43 -36.01
C SER A 3 -4.89 -16.71 -35.71
N ASP A 4 -5.48 -17.77 -36.27
CA ASP A 4 -6.82 -18.31 -35.95
C ASP A 4 -6.95 -18.81 -34.50
N ARG A 5 -6.45 -18.05 -33.53
CA ARG A 5 -6.51 -18.36 -32.10
C ARG A 5 -7.61 -17.54 -31.45
N PRO A 6 -8.38 -18.13 -30.52
CA PRO A 6 -9.34 -17.39 -29.71
C PRO A 6 -8.62 -16.27 -28.94
N GLU A 7 -9.36 -15.20 -28.64
CA GLU A 7 -8.83 -14.09 -27.86
C GLU A 7 -8.35 -14.59 -26.48
N PRO A 8 -7.13 -14.24 -26.03
CA PRO A 8 -6.61 -14.73 -24.75
C PRO A 8 -7.45 -14.25 -23.57
N ASP A 9 -7.88 -15.18 -22.72
CA ASP A 9 -8.54 -14.88 -21.45
C ASP A 9 -7.53 -14.26 -20.46
N ARG A 10 -7.79 -13.01 -20.07
CA ARG A 10 -6.97 -12.24 -19.12
C ARG A 10 -6.92 -12.87 -17.73
N GLN A 11 -7.90 -13.68 -17.34
CA GLN A 11 -7.88 -14.41 -16.06
C GLN A 11 -6.74 -15.43 -15.97
N ASN A 12 -6.21 -15.88 -17.11
CA ASN A 12 -5.05 -16.79 -17.14
C ASN A 12 -3.70 -16.06 -17.12
N TRP A 13 -3.70 -14.73 -17.17
CA TRP A 13 -2.47 -13.94 -17.18
C TRP A 13 -1.86 -13.87 -15.79
N ARG A 14 -0.54 -14.04 -15.75
CA ARG A 14 0.28 -13.86 -14.55
C ARG A 14 1.22 -12.70 -14.79
N VAL A 15 1.07 -11.64 -14.02
CA VAL A 15 1.93 -10.45 -14.07
C VAL A 15 2.90 -10.51 -12.91
N LEU A 16 4.19 -10.39 -13.22
CA LEU A 16 5.25 -10.27 -12.24
C LEU A 16 5.49 -8.78 -11.97
N GLY A 17 5.42 -8.38 -10.71
CA GLY A 17 5.80 -7.05 -10.26
C GLY A 17 6.99 -7.09 -9.31
N VAL A 18 7.75 -5.99 -9.30
CA VAL A 18 8.92 -5.82 -8.44
C VAL A 18 8.58 -4.79 -7.37
N ILE A 19 8.46 -5.22 -6.12
CA ILE A 19 7.95 -4.40 -5.02
C ILE A 19 8.80 -4.58 -3.77
N HIS A 20 9.21 -3.48 -3.14
CA HIS A 20 9.69 -3.43 -1.75
C HIS A 20 8.89 -2.38 -0.96
N LEU A 21 8.42 -2.76 0.23
CA LEU A 21 7.56 -1.92 1.08
C LEU A 21 8.16 -1.68 2.45
N ALA A 22 7.99 -0.45 2.94
CA ALA A 22 8.20 -0.08 4.33
C ALA A 22 7.11 0.87 4.81
N ASP A 23 7.11 1.19 6.11
CA ASP A 23 6.14 2.10 6.73
C ASP A 23 6.25 3.53 6.20
N THR A 24 7.44 3.93 5.74
CA THR A 24 7.67 5.21 5.05
C THR A 24 8.42 4.99 3.75
N ARG A 25 8.30 5.95 2.83
CA ARG A 25 9.01 5.91 1.55
C ARG A 25 10.52 6.01 1.77
N GLU A 26 10.95 6.84 2.70
CA GLU A 26 12.36 7.05 3.04
C GLU A 26 12.98 5.74 3.55
N GLN A 27 12.27 5.00 4.40
CA GLN A 27 12.73 3.70 4.89
C GLN A 27 12.79 2.66 3.77
N ALA A 28 11.80 2.65 2.86
CA ALA A 28 11.82 1.71 1.74
C ALA A 28 13.03 1.94 0.81
N ILE A 29 13.41 3.21 0.61
CA ILE A 29 14.61 3.58 -0.14
C ILE A 29 15.86 3.15 0.62
N GLU A 30 15.95 3.49 1.91
CA GLU A 30 17.07 3.13 2.78
C GLU A 30 17.30 1.61 2.82
N ASP A 31 16.23 0.82 3.00
CA ASP A 31 16.28 -0.64 2.98
C ASP A 31 16.90 -1.17 1.68
N CYS A 32 16.52 -0.59 0.54
CA CYS A 32 16.98 -1.04 -0.77
C CYS A 32 18.42 -0.62 -1.09
N THR A 33 19.02 0.29 -0.32
CA THR A 33 20.47 0.59 -0.44
C THR A 33 21.33 -0.63 -0.12
N TYR A 34 20.77 -1.63 0.57
CA TYR A 34 21.44 -2.87 0.94
C TYR A 34 21.92 -3.68 -0.27
N GLY A 35 21.07 -3.89 -1.28
CA GLY A 35 21.35 -4.86 -2.34
C GLY A 35 20.89 -4.48 -3.73
N LEU A 36 20.15 -3.37 -3.91
CA LEU A 36 19.64 -3.00 -5.24
C LEU A 36 20.79 -2.72 -6.24
N GLN A 37 21.87 -2.07 -5.81
CA GLN A 37 22.99 -1.77 -6.69
C GLN A 37 23.73 -3.04 -7.15
N ASP A 38 23.95 -3.98 -6.23
CA ASP A 38 24.54 -5.29 -6.57
C ASP A 38 23.63 -6.09 -7.50
N PHE A 39 22.33 -6.11 -7.23
CA PHE A 39 21.34 -6.71 -8.10
C PHE A 39 21.37 -6.09 -9.52
N ALA A 40 21.40 -4.76 -9.61
CA ALA A 40 21.48 -4.04 -10.87
C ALA A 40 22.79 -4.30 -11.63
N ASN A 41 23.92 -4.39 -10.93
CA ASN A 41 25.22 -4.72 -11.51
C ASN A 41 25.24 -6.14 -12.08
N TYR A 42 24.66 -7.09 -11.36
CA TYR A 42 24.60 -8.49 -11.78
C TYR A 42 23.64 -8.69 -12.96
N PHE A 43 22.39 -8.20 -12.86
CA PHE A 43 21.36 -8.43 -13.87
C PHE A 43 21.40 -7.43 -15.04
N GLY A 44 21.93 -6.23 -14.84
CA GLY A 44 22.14 -5.23 -15.89
C GLY A 44 23.10 -5.70 -16.98
N ALA A 45 24.03 -6.61 -16.64
CA ALA A 45 24.90 -7.27 -17.61
C ALA A 45 24.19 -8.39 -18.40
N ALA A 46 23.07 -8.92 -17.89
CA ALA A 46 22.38 -10.08 -18.44
C ALA A 46 21.20 -9.75 -19.39
N GLY A 47 20.72 -8.50 -19.44
CA GLY A 47 19.79 -8.00 -20.45
C GLY A 47 18.35 -8.56 -20.43
N PHE A 48 17.97 -9.36 -19.42
CA PHE A 48 16.66 -10.03 -19.35
C PHE A 48 15.56 -9.24 -18.65
N VAL A 49 15.93 -8.24 -17.86
CA VAL A 49 14.98 -7.32 -17.22
C VAL A 49 15.29 -5.94 -17.81
N PRO A 50 14.30 -5.11 -18.19
CA PRO A 50 14.54 -3.74 -18.68
C PRO A 50 15.02 -2.84 -17.53
N LEU A 51 16.16 -3.21 -16.94
CA LEU A 51 16.91 -2.48 -15.91
C LEU A 51 18.13 -1.79 -16.53
N SER A 52 18.25 -1.85 -17.86
CA SER A 52 19.36 -1.28 -18.59
C SER A 52 19.18 0.22 -18.73
N GLU A 53 19.59 0.95 -17.71
CA GLU A 53 20.58 1.97 -17.96
C GLU A 53 21.69 1.70 -16.96
N ARG A 54 22.91 1.44 -17.46
CA ARG A 54 24.10 1.68 -16.64
C ARG A 54 23.95 3.10 -16.13
N THR A 55 23.49 3.27 -14.90
CA THR A 55 23.51 4.58 -14.27
C THR A 55 24.98 4.88 -14.13
N GLU A 56 25.45 5.89 -14.85
CA GLU A 56 26.73 6.49 -14.54
C GLU A 56 26.70 6.82 -13.05
N ASP A 57 27.66 6.24 -12.34
CA ASP A 57 27.72 6.15 -10.88
C ASP A 57 28.04 7.55 -10.31
N THR A 58 27.06 8.44 -10.29
CA THR A 58 27.27 9.86 -9.95
C THR A 58 26.55 10.31 -8.67
N GLY A 59 26.14 9.38 -7.80
CA GLY A 59 25.41 9.71 -6.56
C GLY A 59 25.64 8.71 -5.43
N SER A 60 25.06 9.00 -4.27
CA SER A 60 25.00 8.09 -3.13
C SER A 60 24.10 6.87 -3.43
N ALA A 61 24.26 5.79 -2.65
CA ALA A 61 23.40 4.60 -2.77
C ALA A 61 21.91 4.94 -2.62
N TYR A 62 21.57 5.88 -1.74
CA TYR A 62 20.21 6.37 -1.57
C TYR A 62 19.69 7.06 -2.84
N GLU A 63 20.45 7.99 -3.42
CA GLU A 63 20.08 8.67 -4.68
C GLU A 63 19.96 7.69 -5.84
N PHE A 64 20.80 6.65 -5.88
CA PHE A 64 20.70 5.58 -6.86
C PHE A 64 19.36 4.84 -6.73
N VAL A 65 18.97 4.44 -5.52
CA VAL A 65 17.69 3.76 -5.27
C VAL A 65 16.50 4.67 -5.58
N GLU A 66 16.55 5.94 -5.17
CA GLU A 66 15.49 6.91 -5.44
C GLU A 66 15.29 7.12 -6.96
N ASN A 67 16.38 7.30 -7.69
CA ASN A 67 16.35 7.41 -9.15
C ASN A 67 15.80 6.13 -9.77
N TYR A 68 16.23 4.96 -9.29
CA TYR A 68 15.75 3.68 -9.79
C TYR A 68 14.23 3.49 -9.58
N ALA A 69 13.72 3.84 -8.40
CA ALA A 69 12.29 3.82 -8.08
C ALA A 69 11.49 4.77 -8.99
N SER A 70 12.05 5.93 -9.34
CA SER A 70 11.38 6.94 -10.17
C SER A 70 11.11 6.50 -11.61
N LYS A 71 11.84 5.49 -12.13
CA LYS A 71 11.68 4.99 -13.50
C LYS A 71 10.37 4.22 -13.74
N GLY A 72 9.62 3.90 -12.68
CA GLY A 72 8.29 3.28 -12.78
C GLY A 72 8.27 1.78 -13.12
N ASN A 73 9.45 1.15 -13.24
CA ASN A 73 9.57 -0.29 -13.50
C ASN A 73 9.42 -1.14 -12.24
N CYS A 74 9.49 -0.54 -11.06
CA CYS A 74 9.31 -1.18 -9.76
C CYS A 74 8.56 -0.24 -8.80
N CYS A 75 8.12 -0.78 -7.67
CA CYS A 75 7.56 -0.02 -6.56
C CYS A 75 8.47 -0.16 -5.34
N ILE A 76 9.17 0.91 -4.97
CA ILE A 76 9.89 1.02 -3.69
C ILE A 76 9.19 2.13 -2.91
N GLY A 77 8.47 1.78 -1.85
CA GLY A 77 7.65 2.77 -1.14
C GLY A 77 6.73 2.20 -0.07
N THR A 78 5.56 2.82 0.07
CA THR A 78 4.54 2.46 1.07
C THR A 78 3.46 1.54 0.48
N THR A 79 2.58 1.02 1.34
CA THR A 79 1.44 0.19 0.90
C THR A 79 0.50 0.94 -0.04
N ALA A 80 0.34 2.26 0.12
CA ALA A 80 -0.42 3.10 -0.78
C ALA A 80 0.21 3.16 -2.19
N ASP A 81 1.53 3.17 -2.28
CA ASP A 81 2.25 3.19 -3.55
C ASP A 81 2.11 1.86 -4.29
N ALA A 82 2.17 0.73 -3.57
CA ALA A 82 1.90 -0.58 -4.15
C ALA A 82 0.48 -0.71 -4.69
N ILE A 83 -0.51 -0.17 -3.97
CA ILE A 83 -1.89 -0.15 -4.45
C ILE A 83 -2.00 0.66 -5.75
N ALA A 84 -1.41 1.86 -5.79
CA ALA A 84 -1.42 2.69 -6.99
C ALA A 84 -0.71 2.00 -8.17
N TYR A 85 0.45 1.39 -7.92
CA TYR A 85 1.22 0.65 -8.91
C TYR A 85 0.44 -0.53 -9.50
N ILE A 86 -0.18 -1.36 -8.66
CA ILE A 86 -0.98 -2.51 -9.11
C ILE A 86 -2.24 -2.05 -9.85
N GLN A 87 -2.87 -0.96 -9.41
CA GLN A 87 -4.04 -0.40 -10.10
C GLN A 87 -3.67 0.09 -11.51
N ASP A 88 -2.55 0.80 -11.69
CA ASP A 88 -2.05 1.20 -13.01
C ASP A 88 -1.81 -0.01 -13.92
N LEU A 89 -1.23 -1.10 -13.39
CA LEU A 89 -1.05 -2.33 -14.16
C LEU A 89 -2.38 -2.95 -14.58
N LEU A 90 -3.38 -2.99 -13.70
CA LEU A 90 -4.72 -3.48 -14.02
C LEU A 90 -5.36 -2.64 -15.13
N ASP A 91 -5.31 -1.31 -14.99
CA ASP A 91 -5.93 -0.36 -15.93
C ASP A 91 -5.28 -0.45 -17.32
N ARG A 92 -3.95 -0.51 -17.39
CA ARG A 92 -3.20 -0.59 -18.66
C ARG A 92 -3.31 -1.94 -19.36
N SER A 93 -3.42 -3.03 -18.59
CA SER A 93 -3.51 -4.38 -19.15
C SER A 93 -4.95 -4.80 -19.52
N GLY A 94 -5.95 -4.10 -18.98
CA GLY A 94 -7.35 -4.56 -19.01
C GLY A 94 -7.61 -5.71 -18.03
N GLY A 95 -6.75 -5.87 -17.03
CA GLY A 95 -6.83 -6.89 -15.98
C GLY A 95 -5.90 -8.10 -16.19
N PHE A 96 -5.63 -8.80 -15.09
CA PHE A 96 -4.92 -10.07 -15.03
C PHE A 96 -5.43 -10.91 -13.85
N GLY A 97 -5.31 -12.24 -13.93
CA GLY A 97 -5.83 -13.13 -12.88
C GLY A 97 -4.85 -13.39 -11.73
N THR A 98 -3.55 -13.15 -11.92
CA THR A 98 -2.57 -13.37 -10.84
C THR A 98 -1.47 -12.32 -10.87
N PHE A 99 -1.19 -11.74 -9.72
CA PHE A 99 0.00 -10.93 -9.46
C PHE A 99 1.04 -11.75 -8.71
N LEU A 100 2.29 -11.72 -9.18
CA LEU A 100 3.43 -12.38 -8.57
C LEU A 100 4.42 -11.33 -8.09
N LEU A 101 4.92 -11.50 -6.87
CA LEU A 101 6.06 -10.72 -6.38
C LEU A 101 7.35 -11.38 -6.86
N LEU A 102 8.25 -10.58 -7.45
CA LEU A 102 9.62 -11.01 -7.64
C LEU A 102 10.31 -11.10 -6.27
N GLY A 103 10.82 -12.28 -5.92
CA GLY A 103 11.74 -12.42 -4.79
C GLY A 103 13.08 -11.81 -5.17
N HIS A 104 13.37 -10.62 -4.68
CA HIS A 104 14.60 -9.89 -4.91
C HIS A 104 15.37 -9.72 -3.60
N ASP A 105 16.70 -9.64 -3.70
CA ASP A 105 17.59 -9.46 -2.56
C ASP A 105 17.97 -7.98 -2.38
N TRP A 106 17.02 -7.05 -2.57
CA TRP A 106 17.30 -5.61 -2.52
C TRP A 106 17.46 -5.09 -1.09
N ALA A 107 16.79 -5.72 -0.13
CA ALA A 107 16.74 -5.32 1.27
C ALA A 107 17.24 -6.44 2.21
N PRO A 108 17.66 -6.12 3.44
CA PRO A 108 18.02 -7.13 4.42
C PRO A 108 16.83 -8.06 4.72
N PRO A 109 17.05 -9.35 5.08
CA PRO A 109 15.97 -10.32 5.23
C PRO A 109 14.81 -9.85 6.13
N ALA A 110 15.10 -9.19 7.25
CA ALA A 110 14.09 -8.68 8.16
C ALA A 110 13.17 -7.63 7.50
N ALA A 111 13.73 -6.71 6.72
CA ALA A 111 12.98 -5.71 5.97
C ALA A 111 12.17 -6.35 4.84
N THR A 112 12.72 -7.34 4.15
CA THR A 112 12.00 -8.11 3.12
C THR A 112 10.78 -8.83 3.72
N PHE A 113 10.91 -9.46 4.88
CA PHE A 113 9.77 -10.10 5.54
C PHE A 113 8.73 -9.09 6.02
N HIS A 114 9.15 -7.93 6.53
CA HIS A 114 8.24 -6.83 6.87
C HIS A 114 7.47 -6.34 5.64
N SER A 115 8.16 -6.16 4.50
CA SER A 115 7.52 -5.81 3.23
C SER A 115 6.44 -6.83 2.82
N TYR A 116 6.69 -8.13 3.01
CA TYR A 116 5.69 -9.17 2.72
C TYR A 116 4.51 -9.12 3.68
N GLU A 117 4.74 -8.82 4.96
CA GLU A 117 3.68 -8.63 5.94
C GLU A 117 2.79 -7.43 5.57
N LEU A 118 3.37 -6.28 5.26
CA LEU A 118 2.66 -5.10 4.77
C LEU A 118 1.86 -5.40 3.51
N PHE A 119 2.46 -6.08 2.53
CA PHE A 119 1.77 -6.47 1.31
C PHE A 119 0.57 -7.38 1.60
N ALA A 120 0.77 -8.41 2.43
CA ALA A 120 -0.26 -9.39 2.75
C ALA A 120 -1.42 -8.81 3.57
N ARG A 121 -1.13 -7.91 4.51
CA ARG A 121 -2.12 -7.34 5.44
C ARG A 121 -2.84 -6.12 4.89
N GLU A 122 -2.20 -5.33 4.05
CA GLU A 122 -2.74 -4.03 3.63
C GLU A 122 -3.05 -3.98 2.14
N VAL A 123 -2.19 -4.56 1.29
CA VAL A 123 -2.34 -4.48 -0.16
C VAL A 123 -3.29 -5.55 -0.70
N ILE A 124 -3.10 -6.83 -0.33
CA ILE A 124 -3.99 -7.92 -0.80
C ILE A 124 -5.46 -7.68 -0.44
N PRO A 125 -5.81 -7.26 0.79
CA PRO A 125 -7.21 -7.08 1.18
C PRO A 125 -7.89 -5.90 0.46
N HIS A 126 -7.11 -4.93 -0.03
CA HIS A 126 -7.62 -3.84 -0.89
C HIS A 126 -8.22 -4.41 -2.18
N PHE A 127 -7.47 -5.25 -2.89
CA PHE A 127 -7.91 -5.81 -4.18
C PHE A 127 -8.93 -6.94 -4.06
N LYS A 128 -9.01 -7.61 -2.90
CA LYS A 128 -10.04 -8.61 -2.63
C LYS A 128 -11.37 -8.02 -2.13
N GLY A 129 -11.47 -6.68 -2.03
CA GLY A 129 -12.66 -5.99 -1.52
C GLY A 129 -12.95 -6.25 -0.04
N GLN A 130 -12.02 -6.85 0.69
CA GLN A 130 -12.19 -7.21 2.11
C GLN A 130 -12.15 -5.99 3.02
N LEU A 131 -11.46 -4.93 2.59
CA LEU A 131 -11.37 -3.67 3.34
C LEU A 131 -12.50 -2.68 3.03
N THR A 132 -13.36 -2.96 2.05
CA THR A 132 -14.40 -2.01 1.62
C THR A 132 -15.35 -1.66 2.76
N ALA A 133 -15.84 -2.65 3.50
CA ALA A 133 -16.77 -2.43 4.62
C ALA A 133 -16.09 -1.74 5.82
N ALA A 134 -14.86 -2.15 6.17
CA ALA A 134 -14.12 -1.56 7.27
C ALA A 134 -13.72 -0.10 6.98
N ARG A 135 -13.27 0.19 5.75
CA ARG A 135 -12.93 1.55 5.30
C ARG A 135 -14.16 2.45 5.24
N ALA A 136 -15.28 1.96 4.69
CA ALA A 136 -16.54 2.69 4.68
C ALA A 136 -17.04 3.00 6.10
N SER A 137 -16.93 2.04 7.03
CA SER A 137 -17.27 2.23 8.44
C SER A 137 -16.37 3.28 9.11
N HIS A 138 -15.05 3.22 8.87
CA HIS A 138 -14.08 4.19 9.39
C HIS A 138 -14.37 5.60 8.86
N ASP A 139 -14.61 5.75 7.55
CA ASP A 139 -14.89 7.05 6.94
C ASP A 139 -16.24 7.61 7.42
N TRP A 140 -17.25 6.75 7.56
CA TRP A 140 -18.53 7.11 8.18
C TRP A 140 -18.34 7.60 9.62
N ALA A 141 -17.58 6.87 10.45
CA ALA A 141 -17.32 7.26 11.84
C ALA A 141 -16.55 8.59 11.93
N LYS A 142 -15.55 8.79 11.06
CA LYS A 142 -14.77 10.03 10.96
C LYS A 142 -15.62 11.23 10.52
N GLY A 143 -16.61 11.00 9.65
CA GLY A 143 -17.59 12.02 9.23
C GLY A 143 -18.67 12.29 10.28
N MET A 144 -19.02 11.29 11.09
CA MET A 144 -20.02 11.41 12.16
C MET A 144 -19.46 12.04 13.44
N ARG A 145 -18.14 12.27 13.52
CA ARG A 145 -17.46 12.77 14.73
C ARG A 145 -18.16 13.98 15.35
N ASP A 146 -18.52 14.99 14.55
CA ASP A 146 -19.07 16.24 15.07
C ASP A 146 -20.50 16.04 15.62
N GLN A 147 -21.28 15.14 15.01
CA GLN A 147 -22.62 14.78 15.48
C GLN A 147 -22.58 13.86 16.70
N LEU A 148 -21.60 12.95 16.78
CA LEU A 148 -21.41 12.06 17.92
C LEU A 148 -20.95 12.83 19.15
N PHE A 149 -20.03 13.78 19.00
CA PHE A 149 -19.62 14.66 20.11
C PHE A 149 -20.75 15.58 20.55
N GLY A 150 -21.54 16.13 19.61
CA GLY A 150 -22.73 16.91 19.95
C GLY A 150 -23.78 16.10 20.72
N ARG A 151 -24.07 14.87 20.27
CA ARG A 151 -25.02 13.97 20.95
C ARG A 151 -24.50 13.47 22.29
N ALA A 152 -23.22 13.16 22.42
CA ALA A 152 -22.61 12.77 23.68
C ALA A 152 -22.64 13.92 24.70
N GLY A 153 -22.33 15.14 24.27
CA GLY A 153 -22.47 16.35 25.10
C GLY A 153 -23.92 16.58 25.55
N GLN A 154 -24.88 16.44 24.63
CA GLN A 154 -26.30 16.60 24.96
C GLN A 154 -26.80 15.53 25.94
N ALA A 155 -26.35 14.28 25.80
CA ALA A 155 -26.70 13.20 26.71
C ALA A 155 -26.14 13.43 28.13
N ILE A 156 -24.91 13.93 28.24
CA ILE A 156 -24.31 14.32 29.53
C ILE A 156 -25.12 15.46 30.17
N VAL A 157 -25.48 16.49 29.41
CA VAL A 157 -26.29 17.62 29.89
C VAL A 157 -27.67 17.16 30.36
N ASN A 158 -28.33 16.29 29.60
CA ASN A 158 -29.63 15.74 29.97
C ASN A 158 -29.54 14.92 31.27
N ALA A 159 -28.54 14.04 31.40
CA ALA A 159 -28.34 13.24 32.62
C ALA A 159 -28.04 14.11 33.85
N ILE A 160 -27.24 15.19 33.69
CA ILE A 160 -27.02 16.17 34.75
C ILE A 160 -28.34 16.86 35.13
N THR A 161 -29.14 17.25 34.14
CA THR A 161 -30.43 17.93 34.36
C THR A 161 -31.41 17.04 35.10
N GLU A 162 -31.56 15.77 34.70
CA GLU A 162 -32.39 14.77 35.38
C GLU A 162 -31.97 14.58 36.84
N ALA A 163 -30.68 14.36 37.10
CA ALA A 163 -30.17 14.21 38.46
C ALA A 163 -30.39 15.47 39.33
N THR A 164 -30.30 16.66 38.73
CA THR A 164 -30.54 17.92 39.45
C THR A 164 -32.03 18.11 39.76
N THR A 165 -32.91 17.72 38.83
CA THR A 165 -34.37 17.77 39.05
C THR A 165 -34.85 16.77 40.10
N GLU A 166 -34.28 15.56 40.14
CA GLU A 166 -34.58 14.55 41.16
C GLU A 166 -34.15 15.02 42.55
N ALA A 167 -32.93 15.56 42.69
CA ALA A 167 -32.43 16.09 43.96
C ALA A 167 -33.26 17.28 44.49
N THR A 168 -33.84 18.08 43.59
CA THR A 168 -34.69 19.23 43.97
C THR A 168 -36.11 18.79 44.38
N ALA A 169 -36.57 17.63 43.89
CA ALA A 169 -37.86 17.05 44.23
C ALA A 169 -37.82 16.34 45.61
N GLU A 170 -36.72 15.66 45.94
CA GLU A 170 -36.54 14.99 47.24
C GLU A 170 -36.31 15.97 48.40
N GLY A 171 -35.71 17.14 48.15
CA GLY A 171 -35.48 18.18 49.17
C GLY A 171 -36.70 19.03 49.55
N LYS A 172 -37.88 18.78 48.95
CA LYS A 172 -39.15 19.49 49.25
C LYS A 172 -40.17 18.62 50.01
N SER A 173 -39.78 17.43 50.46
CA SER A 173 -40.57 16.55 51.32
C SER A 173 -40.37 16.85 52.80
#